data_AF-A0AAD3H037-F1
#
_entry.id   AF-A0AAD3H037-F1
#
_cell.length_a   1.000
_cell.length_b   1.000
_cell.length_c   1.000
_cell.angle_alpha   90.00
_cell.angle_beta   90.00
_cell.angle_gamma   90.00
#
_symmetry.space_group_name_H-M   'P 1'
#
loop_
_entity.id
_entity.type
_entity.pdbx_description
1 polymer ?
#
loop_
_entity_poly.entity_id
_entity_poly.type
_entity_poly.pdbx_seq_one_letter_code
_entity_poly.pdbx_strand_id
1 'polypeptide(L)'
;MNIFKKKVSAKDAAKAAKKDTKREVRSSQREMEREIRELDREEKKLLMQIKQRAKQPGVKGMNDGALKSMAKNLVQIRNQKDKLYSAKANLNSVGMQATSMATQVAATAAIGNVSGAMSKINTAIDAKEMNKIMADFQRQNEVMEVRQELMDDALTDAFDTEDLDAEADEVTGQVLAELGIEMDQQFVGLSAPSAQPAGAAVAEEEDVMPDLKARLDAL
;
A
#
# COMPACT_ATOMS: atom_id res chain seq x y z
N MET A 1 -54.26 -5.81 17.12
CA MET A 1 -53.17 -6.81 17.10
C MET A 1 -52.94 -7.20 15.65
N ASN A 2 -51.84 -6.76 15.02
CA ASN A 2 -51.63 -6.93 13.57
C ASN A 2 -51.20 -8.36 13.23
N ILE A 3 -52.07 -9.08 12.53
CA ILE A 3 -51.98 -10.53 12.23
C ILE A 3 -51.33 -10.81 10.85
N PHE A 4 -50.77 -9.79 10.19
CA PHE A 4 -50.16 -9.91 8.85
C PHE A 4 -48.64 -9.69 8.85
N LYS A 5 -47.88 -10.36 9.72
CA LYS A 5 -46.43 -10.51 9.49
C LYS A 5 -46.23 -11.61 8.46
N LYS A 6 -46.16 -11.23 7.18
CA LYS A 6 -45.76 -12.09 6.06
C LYS A 6 -44.44 -12.78 6.46
N LYS A 7 -44.42 -14.12 6.54
CA LYS A 7 -43.17 -14.87 6.75
C LYS A 7 -42.18 -14.42 5.69
N VAL A 8 -41.05 -13.85 6.12
CA VAL A 8 -40.00 -13.38 5.21
C VAL A 8 -39.52 -14.58 4.41
N SER A 9 -39.70 -14.55 3.09
CA SER A 9 -39.20 -15.60 2.20
C SER A 9 -37.67 -15.62 2.24
N ALA A 10 -37.03 -16.78 2.08
CA ALA A 10 -35.57 -16.88 1.98
C ALA A 10 -34.98 -15.92 0.93
N LYS A 11 -35.73 -15.65 -0.15
CA LYS A 11 -35.39 -14.66 -1.18
C LYS A 11 -35.42 -13.22 -0.67
N ASP A 12 -36.42 -12.86 0.14
CA ASP A 12 -36.55 -11.52 0.72
C ASP A 12 -35.48 -11.28 1.79
N ALA A 13 -35.17 -12.31 2.60
CA ALA A 13 -34.08 -12.29 3.57
C ALA A 13 -32.71 -12.12 2.88
N ALA A 14 -32.43 -12.90 1.82
CA ALA A 14 -31.18 -12.78 1.06
C ALA A 14 -31.03 -11.43 0.35
N LYS A 15 -32.13 -10.86 -0.15
CA LYS A 15 -32.13 -9.52 -0.76
C LYS A 15 -31.90 -8.41 0.27
N ALA A 16 -32.47 -8.53 1.47
CA ALA A 16 -32.22 -7.62 2.58
C ALA A 16 -30.76 -7.70 3.03
N ALA A 17 -30.25 -8.91 3.30
CA ALA A 17 -28.86 -9.16 3.67
C ALA A 17 -27.87 -8.57 2.65
N LYS A 18 -28.07 -8.81 1.34
CA LYS A 18 -27.26 -8.18 0.28
C LYS A 18 -27.25 -6.66 0.37
N LYS A 19 -28.41 -6.05 0.58
CA LYS A 19 -28.54 -4.59 0.64
C LYS A 19 -27.81 -4.03 1.86
N ASP A 20 -27.94 -4.70 3.01
CA ASP A 20 -27.34 -4.30 4.26
C ASP A 20 -25.82 -4.47 4.20
N THR A 21 -25.31 -5.62 3.76
CA THR A 21 -23.87 -5.85 3.53
C THR A 21 -23.28 -4.82 2.56
N LYS A 22 -23.97 -4.52 1.44
CA LYS A 22 -23.48 -3.51 0.49
C LYS A 22 -23.44 -2.11 1.11
N ARG A 23 -24.39 -1.79 1.99
CA ARG A 23 -24.42 -0.49 2.68
C ARG A 23 -23.27 -0.38 3.69
N GLU A 24 -23.05 -1.44 4.45
CA GLU A 24 -21.99 -1.55 5.45
C GLU A 24 -20.60 -1.50 4.81
N VAL A 25 -20.35 -2.33 3.79
CA VAL A 25 -19.10 -2.30 2.99
C VAL A 25 -18.82 -0.89 2.48
N ARG A 26 -19.82 -0.19 1.93
CA ARG A 26 -19.66 1.18 1.46
C ARG A 26 -19.38 2.18 2.58
N SER A 27 -19.89 1.96 3.79
CA SER A 27 -19.57 2.82 4.95
C SER A 27 -18.13 2.61 5.39
N SER A 28 -17.74 1.36 5.63
CA SER A 28 -16.38 1.01 6.02
C SER A 28 -15.35 1.47 4.97
N GLN A 29 -15.66 1.34 3.68
CA GLN A 29 -14.81 1.88 2.60
C GLN A 29 -14.59 3.39 2.71
N ARG A 30 -15.62 4.17 3.07
CA ARG A 30 -15.48 5.62 3.25
C ARG A 30 -14.72 5.98 4.52
N GLU A 31 -14.83 5.17 5.56
CA GLU A 31 -14.09 5.35 6.81
C GLU A 31 -12.59 5.07 6.57
N MET A 32 -12.25 3.94 5.93
CA MET A 32 -10.87 3.65 5.53
C MET A 32 -10.29 4.73 4.58
N GLU A 33 -11.08 5.27 3.65
CA GLU A 33 -10.62 6.39 2.81
C GLU A 33 -10.34 7.67 3.59
N ARG A 34 -11.02 7.92 4.71
CA ARG A 34 -10.73 9.06 5.58
C ARG A 34 -9.43 8.82 6.34
N GLU A 35 -9.26 7.62 6.89
CA GLU A 35 -8.05 7.22 7.61
C GLU A 35 -6.81 7.26 6.71
N ILE A 36 -6.91 6.75 5.46
CA ILE A 36 -5.83 6.86 4.47
C ILE A 36 -5.45 8.33 4.23
N ARG A 37 -6.43 9.24 4.13
CA ARG A 37 -6.16 10.68 3.95
C ARG A 37 -5.53 11.33 5.19
N GLU A 38 -5.82 10.82 6.38
CA GLU A 38 -5.20 11.27 7.62
C GLU A 38 -3.75 10.82 7.66
N LEU A 39 -3.49 9.54 7.39
CA LEU A 39 -2.13 9.00 7.25
C LEU A 39 -1.33 9.70 6.14
N ASP A 40 -1.94 10.07 5.01
CA ASP A 40 -1.29 10.87 3.95
C ASP A 40 -0.79 12.24 4.46
N ARG A 41 -1.54 12.87 5.36
CA ARG A 41 -1.15 14.17 5.94
C ARG A 41 -0.03 13.97 6.96
N GLU A 42 -0.12 12.92 7.76
CA GLU A 42 0.92 12.55 8.73
C GLU A 42 2.23 12.17 8.03
N GLU A 43 2.17 11.38 6.96
CA GLU A 43 3.31 11.02 6.12
C GLU A 43 4.02 12.28 5.59
N LYS A 44 3.26 13.21 5.00
CA LYS A 44 3.82 14.48 4.50
C LYS A 44 4.43 15.32 5.61
N LYS A 45 3.78 15.39 6.77
CA LYS A 45 4.28 16.13 7.94
C LYS A 45 5.57 15.52 8.45
N LEU A 46 5.62 14.20 8.58
CA LEU A 46 6.79 13.48 9.05
C LEU A 46 7.95 13.58 8.05
N LEU A 47 7.68 13.51 6.75
CA LEU A 47 8.69 13.73 5.71
C LEU A 47 9.28 15.15 5.78
N MET A 48 8.47 16.18 6.02
CA MET A 48 8.98 17.53 6.28
C MET A 48 9.84 17.60 7.55
N GLN A 49 9.44 16.92 8.62
CA GLN A 49 10.23 16.85 9.87
C GLN A 49 11.56 16.14 9.68
N ILE A 50 11.60 15.03 8.94
CA ILE A 50 12.83 14.31 8.58
C ILE A 50 13.75 15.24 7.78
N LYS A 51 13.22 15.93 6.76
CA LYS A 51 14.01 16.88 5.96
C LYS A 51 14.53 18.05 6.79
N GLN A 52 13.74 18.56 7.72
CA GLN A 52 14.16 19.64 8.62
C GLN A 52 15.23 19.15 9.60
N ARG A 53 15.05 17.97 10.21
CA ARG A 53 16.02 17.37 11.12
C ARG A 53 17.33 17.12 10.40
N ALA A 54 17.30 16.58 9.19
CA ALA A 54 18.49 16.29 8.39
C ALA A 54 19.36 17.54 8.14
N LYS A 55 18.75 18.71 7.96
CA LYS A 55 19.45 19.99 7.74
C LYS A 55 19.99 20.64 9.02
N GLN A 56 19.64 20.15 10.20
CA GLN A 56 20.09 20.77 11.44
C GLN A 56 21.60 20.55 11.67
N PRO A 57 22.32 21.53 12.25
CA PRO A 57 23.71 21.33 12.61
C PRO A 57 23.85 20.23 13.69
N GLY A 58 24.87 19.39 13.57
CA GLY A 58 25.15 18.30 14.52
C GLY A 58 24.45 16.96 14.22
N VAL A 59 23.74 16.85 13.10
CA VAL A 59 23.18 15.57 12.62
C VAL A 59 24.31 14.66 12.13
N LYS A 60 24.33 13.41 12.61
CA LYS A 60 25.31 12.39 12.18
C LYS A 60 24.87 11.63 10.92
N GLY A 61 24.24 12.32 9.97
CA GLY A 61 23.64 11.71 8.77
C GLY A 61 22.88 10.43 9.09
N MET A 62 23.29 9.34 8.46
CA MET A 62 22.70 8.00 8.61
C MET A 62 22.81 7.42 10.04
N ASN A 63 23.75 7.89 10.86
CA ASN A 63 23.95 7.41 12.24
C ASN A 63 23.20 8.24 13.29
N ASP A 64 22.34 9.17 12.87
CA ASP A 64 21.54 9.97 13.78
C ASP A 64 20.30 9.19 14.26
N GLY A 65 20.25 8.86 15.55
CA GLY A 65 19.16 8.06 16.12
C GLY A 65 17.77 8.69 16.01
N ALA A 66 17.69 10.04 15.99
CA ALA A 66 16.42 10.71 15.81
C ALA A 66 15.92 10.61 14.35
N LEU A 67 16.81 10.77 13.36
CA LEU A 67 16.48 10.51 11.96
C LEU A 67 16.05 9.08 11.73
N LYS A 68 16.78 8.09 12.27
CA LYS A 68 16.41 6.67 12.15
C LYS A 68 15.02 6.39 12.73
N SER A 69 14.73 6.90 13.93
CA SER A 69 13.40 6.74 14.53
C SER A 69 12.29 7.41 13.71
N MET A 70 12.54 8.61 13.17
CA MET A 70 11.57 9.28 12.30
C MET A 70 11.35 8.53 10.98
N ALA A 71 12.41 7.99 10.37
CA ALA A 71 12.32 7.19 9.16
C ALA A 71 11.57 5.88 9.40
N LYS A 72 11.80 5.20 10.54
CA LYS A 72 11.04 4.02 10.93
C LYS A 72 9.55 4.33 11.08
N ASN A 73 9.20 5.45 11.71
CA ASN A 73 7.80 5.89 11.78
C ASN A 73 7.21 6.19 10.38
N LEU A 74 8.01 6.70 9.44
CA LEU A 74 7.57 6.98 8.07
C LEU A 74 7.26 5.68 7.31
N VAL A 75 8.14 4.68 7.41
CA VAL A 75 7.92 3.33 6.87
C VAL A 75 6.67 2.70 7.46
N GLN A 76 6.47 2.80 8.78
CA GLN A 76 5.27 2.29 9.44
C GLN A 76 3.99 2.93 8.91
N ILE A 77 3.96 4.24 8.69
CA ILE A 77 2.79 4.93 8.11
C ILE A 77 2.50 4.43 6.69
N ARG A 78 3.54 4.21 5.87
CA ARG A 78 3.38 3.66 4.52
C ARG A 78 2.80 2.24 4.56
N ASN A 79 3.33 1.38 5.42
CA ASN A 79 2.84 0.02 5.60
C ASN A 79 1.40 -0.01 6.13
N GLN A 80 1.03 0.92 7.02
CA GLN A 80 -0.35 1.09 7.48
C GLN A 80 -1.29 1.48 6.32
N LYS A 81 -0.87 2.41 5.46
CA LYS A 81 -1.64 2.79 4.27
C LYS A 81 -1.85 1.61 3.32
N ASP A 82 -0.81 0.83 3.04
CA ASP A 82 -0.90 -0.34 2.16
C ASP A 82 -1.83 -1.42 2.71
N LYS A 83 -1.84 -1.59 4.04
CA LYS A 83 -2.80 -2.44 4.75
C LYS A 83 -4.22 -1.93 4.60
N LEU A 84 -4.47 -0.64 4.73
CA LEU A 84 -5.81 -0.05 4.51
C LEU A 84 -6.27 -0.17 3.06
N TYR A 85 -5.36 -0.03 2.08
CA TYR A 85 -5.69 -0.28 0.66
C TYR A 85 -6.05 -1.75 0.42
N SER A 86 -5.30 -2.68 1.01
CA SER A 86 -5.57 -4.11 0.92
C SER A 86 -6.90 -4.48 1.60
N ALA A 87 -7.14 -3.97 2.81
CA ALA A 87 -8.40 -4.14 3.53
C ALA A 87 -9.60 -3.57 2.74
N LYS A 88 -9.43 -2.42 2.08
CA LYS A 88 -10.44 -1.83 1.19
C LYS A 88 -10.75 -2.73 -0.01
N ALA A 89 -9.73 -3.32 -0.62
CA ALA A 89 -9.90 -4.28 -1.72
C ALA A 89 -10.65 -5.54 -1.24
N ASN A 90 -10.28 -6.08 -0.08
CA ASN A 90 -10.93 -7.24 0.53
C ASN A 90 -12.40 -6.98 0.86
N LEU A 91 -12.71 -5.82 1.45
CA LEU A 91 -14.10 -5.43 1.74
C LEU A 91 -14.95 -5.29 0.47
N ASN A 92 -14.34 -4.83 -0.64
CA ASN A 92 -15.03 -4.82 -1.92
C ASN A 92 -15.35 -6.25 -2.40
N SER A 93 -14.40 -7.18 -2.25
CA SER A 93 -14.58 -8.60 -2.56
C SER A 93 -15.73 -9.21 -1.74
N VAL A 94 -15.78 -8.96 -0.43
CA VAL A 94 -16.87 -9.40 0.45
C VAL A 94 -18.23 -8.88 -0.03
N GLY A 95 -18.32 -7.61 -0.43
CA GLY A 95 -19.55 -7.04 -1.00
C GLY A 95 -19.98 -7.71 -2.32
N MET A 96 -19.02 -8.13 -3.14
CA MET A 96 -19.28 -8.91 -4.36
C MET A 96 -19.73 -10.34 -4.03
N GLN A 97 -19.08 -11.00 -3.07
CA GLN A 97 -19.45 -12.35 -2.62
C GLN A 97 -20.88 -12.37 -2.05
N ALA A 98 -21.23 -11.40 -1.20
CA ALA A 98 -22.60 -11.25 -0.69
C ALA A 98 -23.62 -11.02 -1.83
N THR A 99 -23.23 -10.28 -2.87
CA THR A 99 -24.04 -10.10 -4.07
C THR A 99 -24.24 -11.40 -4.85
N SER A 100 -23.17 -12.20 -4.99
CA SER A 100 -23.21 -13.51 -5.63
C SER A 100 -24.11 -14.48 -4.85
N MET A 101 -23.90 -14.59 -3.54
CA MET A 101 -24.68 -15.46 -2.65
C MET A 101 -26.18 -15.14 -2.71
N ALA A 102 -26.55 -13.86 -2.65
CA ALA A 102 -27.96 -13.48 -2.76
C ALA A 102 -28.56 -13.78 -4.15
N THR A 103 -27.75 -13.75 -5.20
CA THR A 103 -28.18 -14.11 -6.57
C THR A 103 -28.38 -15.63 -6.68
N GLN A 104 -27.47 -16.42 -6.08
CA GLN A 104 -27.60 -17.88 -5.98
C GLN A 104 -28.87 -18.26 -5.21
N VAL A 105 -29.11 -17.68 -4.03
CA VAL A 105 -30.34 -17.95 -3.25
C VAL A 105 -31.60 -17.58 -4.06
N ALA A 106 -31.57 -16.47 -4.81
CA ALA A 106 -32.68 -16.09 -5.66
C ALA A 106 -32.90 -17.06 -6.83
N ALA A 107 -31.83 -17.59 -7.42
CA ALA A 107 -31.87 -18.60 -8.48
C ALA A 107 -32.39 -19.94 -7.93
N THR A 108 -31.88 -20.44 -6.81
CA THR A 108 -32.36 -21.66 -6.15
C THR A 108 -33.82 -21.53 -5.74
N ALA A 109 -34.26 -20.38 -5.22
CA ALA A 109 -35.67 -20.13 -4.91
C ALA A 109 -36.54 -20.10 -6.19
N ALA A 110 -36.02 -19.61 -7.30
CA ALA A 110 -36.72 -19.63 -8.59
C ALA A 110 -36.82 -21.05 -9.14
N ILE A 111 -35.71 -21.82 -9.13
CA ILE A 111 -35.68 -23.24 -9.51
C ILE A 111 -36.59 -24.06 -8.61
N GLY A 112 -36.64 -23.81 -7.30
CA GLY A 112 -37.57 -24.48 -6.38
C GLY A 112 -39.04 -24.21 -6.73
N ASN A 113 -39.39 -22.98 -7.11
CA ASN A 113 -40.75 -22.66 -7.57
C ASN A 113 -41.06 -23.28 -8.94
N VAL A 114 -40.08 -23.34 -9.85
CA VAL A 114 -40.21 -24.03 -11.16
C VAL A 114 -40.28 -25.55 -10.95
N SER A 115 -39.50 -26.12 -10.03
CA SER A 115 -39.52 -27.52 -9.58
C SER A 115 -40.85 -27.89 -8.93
N GLY A 116 -41.50 -26.99 -8.19
CA GLY A 116 -42.88 -27.17 -7.75
C GLY A 116 -43.88 -27.34 -8.90
N ALA A 117 -43.61 -26.72 -10.06
CA ALA A 117 -44.37 -26.91 -11.30
C ALA A 117 -43.86 -28.12 -12.15
N MET A 118 -42.57 -28.47 -12.03
CA MET A 118 -41.85 -29.49 -12.82
C MET A 118 -41.78 -30.87 -12.13
N SER A 119 -42.15 -30.95 -10.85
CA SER A 119 -42.44 -32.17 -10.07
C SER A 119 -43.50 -33.03 -10.76
N LYS A 120 -44.33 -32.43 -11.62
CA LYS A 120 -45.29 -33.12 -12.47
C LYS A 120 -44.70 -33.74 -13.75
N ILE A 121 -43.42 -33.51 -14.10
CA ILE A 121 -42.85 -33.98 -15.37
C ILE A 121 -41.56 -34.82 -15.28
N ASN A 122 -40.64 -34.69 -14.31
CA ASN A 122 -39.52 -35.67 -14.28
C ASN A 122 -38.70 -35.69 -12.98
N THR A 123 -38.98 -36.63 -12.09
CA THR A 123 -38.28 -36.85 -10.81
C THR A 123 -36.88 -37.46 -10.93
N ALA A 124 -36.30 -37.57 -12.14
CA ALA A 124 -35.04 -38.29 -12.37
C ALA A 124 -33.81 -37.41 -12.66
N ILE A 125 -33.94 -36.10 -12.88
CA ILE A 125 -32.83 -35.29 -13.44
C ILE A 125 -32.14 -34.35 -12.44
N ASP A 126 -32.76 -33.92 -11.33
CA ASP A 126 -32.25 -32.76 -10.58
C ASP A 126 -31.31 -33.07 -9.38
N ALA A 127 -31.39 -34.27 -8.79
CA ALA A 127 -30.61 -34.59 -7.58
C ALA A 127 -29.09 -34.71 -7.86
N LYS A 128 -28.70 -35.13 -9.06
CA LYS A 128 -27.30 -35.33 -9.44
C LYS A 128 -26.59 -34.00 -9.73
N GLU A 129 -27.29 -33.02 -10.30
CA GLU A 129 -26.75 -31.68 -10.51
C GLU A 129 -26.66 -30.90 -9.20
N MET A 130 -27.65 -31.01 -8.31
CA MET A 130 -27.58 -30.40 -6.97
C MET A 130 -26.38 -30.89 -6.16
N ASN A 131 -26.10 -32.20 -6.18
CA ASN A 131 -24.92 -32.77 -5.51
C ASN A 131 -23.60 -32.26 -6.11
N LYS A 132 -23.56 -32.06 -7.44
CA LYS A 132 -22.39 -31.50 -8.10
C LYS A 132 -22.18 -30.03 -7.73
N ILE A 133 -23.24 -29.23 -7.70
CA ILE A 133 -23.19 -27.83 -7.27
C ILE A 133 -22.72 -27.71 -5.81
N MET A 134 -23.16 -28.61 -4.94
CA MET A 134 -22.75 -28.65 -3.54
C MET A 134 -21.27 -29.02 -3.37
N ALA A 135 -20.79 -29.99 -4.15
CA ALA A 135 -19.39 -30.40 -4.16
C ALA A 135 -18.47 -29.30 -4.73
N ASP A 136 -18.88 -28.66 -5.83
CA ASP A 136 -18.15 -27.52 -6.41
C ASP A 136 -18.12 -26.32 -5.45
N PHE A 137 -19.19 -26.11 -4.67
CA PHE A 137 -19.24 -25.09 -3.62
C PHE A 137 -18.26 -25.38 -2.47
N GLN A 138 -18.24 -26.61 -1.94
CA GLN A 138 -17.29 -27.00 -0.90
C GLN A 138 -15.84 -26.79 -1.36
N ARG A 139 -15.54 -27.19 -2.59
CA ARG A 139 -14.21 -27.01 -3.20
C ARG A 139 -13.85 -25.54 -3.35
N GLN A 140 -14.78 -24.67 -3.76
CA GLN A 140 -14.52 -23.22 -3.85
C GLN A 140 -14.34 -22.56 -2.48
N ASN A 141 -15.06 -23.03 -1.46
CA ASN A 141 -14.90 -22.53 -0.09
C ASN A 141 -13.54 -22.93 0.50
N GLU A 142 -13.10 -24.16 0.31
CA GLU A 142 -11.74 -24.61 0.70
C GLU A 142 -10.65 -23.80 -0.02
N VAL A 143 -10.79 -23.57 -1.32
CA VAL A 143 -9.83 -22.74 -2.08
C VAL A 143 -9.80 -21.31 -1.57
N MET A 144 -10.93 -20.80 -1.09
CA MET A 144 -11.01 -19.46 -0.49
C MET A 144 -10.33 -19.42 0.88
N GLU A 145 -10.57 -20.41 1.75
CA GLU A 145 -9.88 -20.53 3.04
C GLU A 145 -8.37 -20.64 2.88
N VAL A 146 -7.88 -21.49 1.95
CA VAL A 146 -6.45 -21.61 1.65
C VAL A 146 -5.88 -20.29 1.10
N ARG A 147 -6.63 -19.55 0.28
CA ARG A 147 -6.22 -18.21 -0.16
C ARG A 147 -6.17 -17.19 0.98
N GLN A 148 -7.06 -17.32 1.95
CA GLN A 148 -7.09 -16.49 3.14
C GLN A 148 -5.87 -16.78 4.01
N GLU A 149 -5.56 -18.05 4.27
CA GLU A 149 -4.38 -18.49 5.02
C GLU A 149 -3.08 -18.05 4.34
N LEU A 150 -2.95 -18.27 3.02
CA LEU A 150 -1.78 -17.80 2.27
C LEU A 150 -1.65 -16.27 2.28
N MET A 151 -2.77 -15.54 2.37
CA MET A 151 -2.74 -14.10 2.46
C MET A 151 -2.39 -13.61 3.87
N ASP A 152 -2.87 -14.28 4.92
CA ASP A 152 -2.50 -14.01 6.31
C ASP A 152 -1.03 -14.38 6.59
N ASP A 153 -0.50 -15.44 5.98
CA ASP A 153 0.91 -15.81 6.05
C ASP A 153 1.79 -14.77 5.33
N ALA A 154 1.40 -14.33 4.13
CA ALA A 154 2.10 -13.25 3.44
C ALA A 154 2.00 -11.91 4.18
N LEU A 155 0.88 -11.68 4.88
CA LEU A 155 0.73 -10.49 5.72
C LEU A 155 1.66 -10.56 6.94
N THR A 156 1.73 -11.73 7.58
CA THR A 156 2.60 -12.03 8.73
C THR A 156 4.08 -11.89 8.39
N ASP A 157 4.51 -12.38 7.22
CA ASP A 157 5.89 -12.26 6.73
C ASP A 157 6.25 -10.78 6.49
N ALA A 158 5.30 -9.97 6.01
CA ALA A 158 5.45 -8.51 5.88
C ALA A 158 5.44 -7.74 7.23
N PHE A 159 5.26 -8.41 8.37
CA PHE A 159 5.42 -7.82 9.71
C PHE A 159 6.80 -8.10 10.33
N ASP A 160 7.70 -8.81 9.64
CA ASP A 160 9.01 -9.10 10.20
C ASP A 160 9.80 -7.80 10.46
N THR A 161 10.24 -7.64 11.70
CA THR A 161 10.83 -6.40 12.20
C THR A 161 12.21 -6.11 11.63
N GLU A 162 12.89 -7.11 11.07
CA GLU A 162 14.19 -6.95 10.43
C GLU A 162 14.10 -6.15 9.11
N ASP A 163 12.99 -6.28 8.37
CA ASP A 163 12.80 -5.56 7.09
C ASP A 163 12.54 -4.06 7.32
N LEU A 164 11.86 -3.71 8.41
CA LEU A 164 11.54 -2.32 8.75
C LEU A 164 12.78 -1.46 9.02
N ASP A 165 13.82 -2.02 9.64
CA ASP A 165 15.04 -1.27 9.95
C ASP A 165 15.90 -1.07 8.68
N ALA A 166 15.94 -2.05 7.79
CA ALA A 166 16.60 -1.94 6.49
C ALA A 166 15.90 -0.90 5.59
N GLU A 167 14.56 -0.95 5.49
CA GLU A 167 13.78 0.01 4.71
C GLU A 167 13.90 1.43 5.30
N ALA A 168 13.93 1.57 6.62
CA ALA A 168 14.13 2.86 7.27
C ALA A 168 15.52 3.47 6.98
N ASP A 169 16.57 2.63 6.97
CA ASP A 169 17.92 3.06 6.59
C ASP A 169 17.98 3.48 5.12
N GLU A 170 17.32 2.75 4.22
CA GLU A 170 17.20 3.13 2.80
C GLU A 170 16.49 4.48 2.63
N VAL A 171 15.32 4.65 3.27
CA VAL A 171 14.55 5.90 3.22
C VAL A 171 15.36 7.07 3.79
N THR A 172 16.12 6.84 4.86
CA THR A 172 17.02 7.85 5.42
C THR A 172 18.10 8.25 4.41
N GLY A 173 18.75 7.28 3.77
CA GLY A 173 19.75 7.52 2.73
C GLY A 173 19.17 8.30 1.55
N GLN A 174 17.99 7.90 1.04
CA GLN A 174 17.30 8.60 -0.04
C GLN A 174 17.01 10.08 0.30
N VAL A 175 16.53 10.36 1.52
CA VAL A 175 16.26 11.75 1.94
C VAL A 175 17.56 12.54 2.11
N LEU A 176 18.63 11.95 2.64
CA LEU A 176 19.93 12.62 2.78
C LEU A 176 20.57 12.93 1.42
N ALA A 177 20.46 12.00 0.46
CA ALA A 177 20.90 12.17 -0.91
C ALA A 177 20.10 13.28 -1.63
N GLU A 178 18.76 13.30 -1.50
CA GLU A 178 17.89 14.36 -2.05
C GLU A 178 18.27 15.74 -1.51
N LEU A 179 18.74 15.81 -0.26
CA LEU A 179 19.16 17.05 0.38
C LEU A 179 20.61 17.45 0.09
N GLY A 180 21.39 16.61 -0.60
CA GLY A 180 22.80 16.87 -0.90
C GLY A 180 23.72 16.85 0.33
N ILE A 181 23.28 16.28 1.45
CA ILE A 181 24.01 16.27 2.74
C ILE A 181 25.11 15.20 2.74
N GLU A 182 25.04 14.21 1.86
CA GLU A 182 26.09 13.20 1.70
C GLU A 182 27.39 13.74 1.07
N MET A 183 27.34 14.86 0.33
CA MET A 183 28.55 15.39 -0.31
C MET A 183 29.47 16.12 0.66
N ASP A 184 28.98 16.63 1.79
CA ASP A 184 29.85 17.40 2.68
C ASP A 184 30.89 16.52 3.36
N GLN A 185 30.59 15.25 3.69
CA GLN A 185 31.53 14.37 4.39
C GLN A 185 32.76 13.95 3.55
N GLN A 186 32.67 13.98 2.22
CA GLN A 186 33.84 13.78 1.34
C GLN A 186 34.59 15.09 1.06
N PHE A 187 33.98 16.25 1.31
CA PHE A 187 34.62 17.57 1.10
C PHE A 187 35.14 18.23 2.38
N VAL A 188 34.81 17.75 3.59
CA VAL A 188 35.41 18.29 4.85
C VAL A 188 36.93 18.04 4.97
N GLY A 189 37.53 17.27 4.04
CA GLY A 189 38.98 17.06 3.95
C GLY A 189 39.70 17.87 2.87
N LEU A 190 38.98 18.54 1.98
CA LEU A 190 39.57 19.44 0.98
C LEU A 190 39.29 20.87 1.43
N SER A 191 40.28 21.46 2.10
CA SER A 191 40.32 22.89 2.37
C SER A 191 39.94 23.67 1.12
N ALA A 192 38.76 24.29 1.13
CA ALA A 192 38.44 25.33 0.16
C ALA A 192 39.50 26.42 0.31
N PRO A 193 40.22 26.83 -0.76
CA PRO A 193 41.09 27.98 -0.67
C PRO A 193 40.17 29.19 -0.45
N SER A 194 40.29 29.81 0.73
CA SER A 194 39.67 31.07 1.07
C SER A 194 40.20 32.16 0.13
N ALA A 195 39.49 32.41 -0.97
CA ALA A 195 39.74 33.57 -1.82
C ALA A 195 39.08 34.79 -1.17
N GLN A 196 39.84 35.47 -0.31
CA GLN A 196 39.55 36.82 0.14
C GLN A 196 40.14 37.79 -0.91
N PRO A 197 39.42 38.82 -1.39
CA PRO A 197 39.94 39.72 -2.40
C PRO A 197 40.89 40.72 -1.72
N ALA A 198 42.20 40.48 -1.82
CA ALA A 198 43.21 41.48 -1.52
C ALA A 198 43.50 42.30 -2.78
N GLY A 199 43.52 43.62 -2.60
CA GLY A 199 43.49 44.63 -3.65
C GLY A 199 44.67 44.62 -4.64
N ALA A 200 44.42 45.34 -5.72
CA ALA A 200 45.34 45.65 -6.80
C ALA A 200 46.67 46.25 -6.31
N ALA A 201 47.78 45.68 -6.80
CA ALA A 201 49.02 46.37 -7.09
C ALA A 201 49.81 45.56 -8.14
N VAL A 202 50.43 46.31 -9.05
CA VAL A 202 51.00 45.95 -10.35
C VAL A 202 52.39 45.29 -10.21
N ALA A 203 52.73 44.29 -11.04
CA ALA A 203 54.02 44.20 -11.77
C ALA A 203 54.20 42.85 -12.51
N GLU A 204 54.50 43.00 -13.82
CA GLU A 204 55.44 42.23 -14.65
C GLU A 204 55.09 40.80 -15.15
N GLU A 205 54.84 40.75 -16.46
CA GLU A 205 55.06 39.59 -17.34
C GLU A 205 56.56 39.23 -17.35
N GLU A 206 56.91 37.96 -17.12
CA GLU A 206 58.08 37.33 -17.75
C GLU A 206 57.91 35.79 -17.80
N ASP A 207 57.71 35.32 -19.04
CA ASP A 207 58.34 34.14 -19.65
C ASP A 207 58.15 32.73 -19.04
N VAL A 208 57.00 32.09 -19.30
CA VAL A 208 56.85 30.62 -19.18
C VAL A 208 55.96 30.04 -20.29
N MET A 209 56.24 30.31 -21.58
CA MET A 209 55.57 29.59 -22.68
C MET A 209 56.45 29.27 -23.91
N PRO A 210 57.57 28.52 -23.79
CA PRO A 210 58.17 27.88 -24.96
C PRO A 210 57.59 26.48 -25.26
N ASP A 211 56.95 25.79 -24.30
CA ASP A 211 56.69 24.34 -24.43
C ASP A 211 55.30 23.98 -25.01
N LEU A 212 54.37 24.94 -25.07
CA LEU A 212 53.01 24.70 -25.59
C LEU A 212 52.89 24.87 -27.11
N LYS A 213 53.76 25.66 -27.74
CA LYS A 213 53.77 25.84 -29.21
C LYS A 213 54.40 24.65 -29.93
N ALA A 214 55.45 24.04 -29.36
CA ALA A 214 56.12 22.88 -29.95
C ALA A 214 55.21 21.63 -30.02
N ARG A 215 54.21 21.51 -29.14
CA ARG A 215 53.24 20.41 -29.15
C ARG A 215 52.11 20.58 -30.17
N LEU A 216 51.86 21.79 -30.67
CA LEU A 216 50.80 22.04 -31.66
C LEU A 216 51.31 21.81 -33.10
N ASP A 217 52.59 22.10 -33.37
CA ASP A 217 53.18 21.94 -34.71
C ASP A 217 53.57 20.47 -35.05
N ALA A 218 53.44 19.55 -34.09
CA ALA A 218 53.77 18.14 -34.23
C ALA A 218 52.54 17.22 -34.46
N LEU A 219 51.39 17.78 -34.85
CA LEU A 219 50.14 17.06 -35.10
C LEU A 219 49.61 17.33 -36.52
#